data_AF-A0A3C0T812-F1
#
_entry.id   AF-A0A3C0T812-F1
#
_cell.length_a   1.000
_cell.length_b   1.000
_cell.length_c   1.000
_cell.angle_alpha   90.00
_cell.angle_beta   90.00
_cell.angle_gamma   90.00
#
_symmetry.space_group_name_H-M   'P 1'
#
loop_
_entity.id
_entity.type
_entity.pdbx_description
1 polymer ?
#
loop_
_entity_poly.entity_id
_entity_poly.type
_entity_poly.pdbx_seq_one_letter_code
_entity_poly.pdbx_strand_id
1 'polypeptide(L)'
;ELTLSRSRAENDTGETLSYATSIFKAVRAATVKANAELAVQIRGSSGTGWEGDSFTPAEIAATRHWLRSRASSIAGGTNEVQINIIAKRVLGLPD
;
A
#
# COMPACT_ATOMS: atom_id res chain seq x y z
N GLU A 1 2.78 -13.09 -1.56
CA GLU A 1 3.50 -13.08 -2.85
C GLU A 1 2.86 -13.95 -3.92
N LEU A 2 2.40 -15.17 -3.60
CA LEU A 2 1.83 -16.12 -4.57
C LEU A 2 0.72 -15.55 -5.48
N THR A 3 -0.21 -14.75 -4.94
CA THR A 3 -1.29 -14.12 -5.73
C THR A 3 -0.76 -13.15 -6.78
N LEU A 4 0.30 -12.40 -6.45
CA LEU A 4 0.90 -11.43 -7.36
C LEU A 4 1.70 -12.15 -8.46
N SER A 5 2.39 -13.23 -8.10
CA SER A 5 3.13 -14.07 -9.06
C SER A 5 2.19 -14.79 -10.02
N ARG A 6 1.06 -15.33 -9.54
CA ARG A 6 0.04 -15.95 -10.39
C ARG A 6 -0.56 -14.95 -11.37
N SER A 7 -0.94 -13.77 -10.87
CA SER A 7 -1.48 -12.67 -11.68
C SER A 7 -0.51 -12.21 -12.77
N ARG A 8 0.80 -12.16 -12.47
CA ARG A 8 1.83 -11.88 -13.49
C ARG A 8 1.90 -12.97 -14.56
N ALA A 9 1.88 -14.25 -14.17
CA ALA A 9 1.91 -15.36 -15.11
C ALA A 9 0.65 -15.42 -15.99
N GLU A 10 -0.53 -15.06 -15.45
CA GLU A 10 -1.76 -14.90 -16.23
C GLU A 10 -1.61 -13.78 -17.28
N ASN A 11 -0.84 -12.73 -17.00
CA ASN A 11 -0.63 -11.61 -17.93
C ASN A 11 0.30 -11.91 -19.10
N ASP A 12 1.22 -12.86 -18.98
CA ASP A 12 2.13 -13.24 -20.07
C ASP A 12 1.38 -13.75 -21.32
N THR A 13 0.08 -14.08 -21.16
CA THR A 13 -0.85 -14.47 -22.24
C THR A 13 -1.38 -13.29 -23.07
N GLY A 14 -1.11 -12.03 -22.69
CA GLY A 14 -1.47 -10.84 -23.45
C GLY A 14 -2.85 -10.23 -23.13
N GLU A 15 -3.68 -10.88 -22.31
CA GLU A 15 -4.87 -10.24 -21.75
C GLU A 15 -4.48 -9.24 -20.65
N THR A 16 -4.62 -7.95 -20.97
CA THR A 16 -4.19 -6.85 -20.11
C THR A 16 -4.92 -6.89 -18.76
N LEU A 17 -4.13 -6.81 -17.68
CA LEU A 17 -4.50 -6.79 -16.27
C LEU A 17 -5.31 -5.55 -15.82
N SER A 18 -6.08 -4.92 -16.71
CA SER A 18 -6.51 -3.52 -16.58
C SER A 18 -7.19 -3.24 -15.24
N TYR A 19 -8.12 -4.10 -14.82
CA TYR A 19 -8.91 -3.88 -13.59
C TYR A 19 -8.29 -4.53 -12.35
N ALA A 20 -7.61 -5.66 -12.49
CA ALA A 20 -6.93 -6.33 -11.38
C ALA A 20 -5.79 -5.46 -10.82
N THR A 21 -5.14 -4.64 -11.67
CA THR A 21 -4.10 -3.69 -11.24
C THR A 21 -4.62 -2.68 -10.23
N SER A 22 -5.85 -2.18 -10.41
CA SER A 22 -6.51 -1.27 -9.46
C SER A 22 -6.75 -1.92 -8.11
N ILE A 23 -7.18 -3.19 -8.10
CA ILE A 23 -7.34 -3.99 -6.88
C ILE A 23 -6.00 -4.14 -6.17
N PHE A 24 -4.97 -4.58 -6.88
CA PHE A 24 -3.63 -4.76 -6.30
C PHE A 24 -3.07 -3.47 -5.72
N LYS A 25 -3.27 -2.34 -6.39
CA LYS A 25 -2.84 -1.04 -5.92
C LYS A 25 -3.54 -0.65 -4.62
N ALA A 26 -4.87 -0.75 -4.56
CA ALA A 26 -5.65 -0.42 -3.38
C ALA A 26 -5.27 -1.30 -2.17
N VAL A 27 -5.20 -2.62 -2.37
CA VAL A 27 -4.83 -3.59 -1.33
C VAL A 27 -3.40 -3.37 -0.84
N ARG A 28 -2.45 -3.11 -1.76
CA ARG A 28 -1.05 -2.83 -1.40
C ARG A 28 -0.94 -1.56 -0.56
N ALA A 29 -1.60 -0.48 -0.95
CA ALA A 29 -1.59 0.77 -0.20
C ALA A 29 -2.15 0.56 1.23
N ALA A 30 -3.27 -0.15 1.36
CA ALA A 30 -3.84 -0.48 2.66
C ALA A 30 -2.89 -1.33 3.53
N THR A 31 -2.30 -2.38 2.95
CA THR A 31 -1.39 -3.29 3.66
C THR A 31 -0.13 -2.58 4.13
N VAL A 32 0.51 -1.79 3.27
CA VAL A 32 1.73 -1.04 3.63
C VAL A 32 1.45 -0.04 4.75
N LYS A 33 0.33 0.69 4.67
CA LYS A 33 -0.07 1.63 5.73
C LYS A 33 -0.33 0.92 7.05
N ALA A 34 -1.07 -0.20 7.04
CA ALA A 34 -1.40 -0.96 8.24
C ALA A 34 -0.14 -1.57 8.89
N ASN A 35 0.77 -2.13 8.09
CA ASN A 35 2.01 -2.70 8.60
C ASN A 35 2.93 -1.63 9.20
N ALA A 36 3.08 -0.48 8.53
CA ALA A 36 3.91 0.60 9.01
C ALA A 36 3.33 1.23 10.30
N GLU A 37 2.01 1.35 10.37
CA GLU A 37 1.28 1.78 11.57
C GLU A 37 1.53 0.83 12.75
N LEU A 38 1.32 -0.47 12.54
CA LEU A 38 1.53 -1.49 13.56
C LEU A 38 2.98 -1.52 14.04
N ALA A 39 3.94 -1.37 13.13
CA ALA A 39 5.38 -1.32 13.46
C ALA A 39 5.72 -0.14 14.38
N VAL A 40 5.08 1.01 14.20
CA VAL A 40 5.23 2.18 15.09
C VAL A 40 4.53 1.92 16.44
N GLN A 41 3.30 1.40 16.42
CA GLN A 41 2.52 1.15 17.64
C GLN A 41 3.19 0.16 18.59
N ILE A 42 3.75 -0.94 18.07
CA ILE A 42 4.46 -1.95 18.86
C ILE A 42 5.67 -1.36 19.59
N ARG A 43 6.29 -0.30 19.04
CA ARG A 43 7.47 0.36 19.62
C ARG A 43 7.12 1.41 20.68
N GLY A 44 5.84 1.70 20.93
CA GLY A 44 5.42 2.71 21.89
C GLY A 44 6.02 4.09 21.58
N SER A 45 6.54 4.77 22.61
CA SER A 45 7.16 6.10 22.49
C SER A 45 8.35 6.14 21.53
N SER A 46 9.09 5.03 21.40
CA SER A 46 10.23 4.95 20.47
C SER A 46 9.80 4.84 19.01
N GLY A 47 8.52 4.53 18.74
CA GLY A 47 7.96 4.43 17.39
C GLY A 47 7.81 5.77 16.66
N THR A 48 7.98 6.89 17.37
CA THR A 48 7.93 8.25 16.80
C THR A 48 9.29 8.95 16.83
N GLY A 49 10.39 8.20 17.01
CA GLY A 49 11.74 8.75 16.98
C GLY A 49 12.11 9.32 15.61
N TRP A 50 12.68 10.52 15.57
CA TRP A 50 12.95 11.26 14.32
C TRP A 50 14.44 11.42 14.02
N GLU A 51 15.24 11.75 15.04
CA GLU A 51 16.68 12.01 14.95
C GLU A 51 17.35 11.97 16.33
N GLY A 52 18.68 11.99 16.34
CA GLY A 52 19.51 12.03 17.55
C GLY A 52 19.91 10.65 18.07
N ASP A 53 20.89 10.64 18.97
CA ASP A 53 21.51 9.41 19.50
C ASP A 53 20.60 8.64 20.46
N SER A 54 19.50 9.25 20.91
CA SER A 54 18.49 8.62 21.78
C SER A 54 17.63 7.58 21.07
N PHE A 55 17.69 7.49 19.73
CA PHE A 55 16.97 6.50 18.94
C PHE A 55 17.92 5.63 18.14
N THR A 56 17.58 4.35 18.06
CA THR A 56 18.30 3.42 17.18
C THR A 56 17.99 3.74 15.71
N PRO A 57 18.90 3.39 14.78
CA PRO A 57 18.65 3.53 13.34
C PRO A 57 17.36 2.85 12.87
N ALA A 58 16.98 1.72 13.51
CA ALA A 58 15.77 0.98 13.20
C ALA A 58 14.49 1.73 13.61
N GLU A 59 14.51 2.44 14.73
CA GLU A 59 13.39 3.27 15.19
C GLU A 59 13.17 4.47 14.27
N ILE A 60 14.26 5.17 13.93
CA ILE A 60 14.22 6.28 12.96
C ILE A 60 13.69 5.79 11.60
N ALA A 61 14.16 4.64 11.12
CA ALA A 61 13.70 4.05 9.88
C ALA A 61 12.21 3.68 9.92
N ALA A 62 11.71 3.14 11.04
CA ALA A 62 10.31 2.80 11.23
C ALA A 62 9.42 4.05 11.13
N THR A 63 9.76 5.13 11.83
CA THR A 63 9.03 6.42 11.78
C THR A 63 9.01 6.97 10.35
N ARG A 64 10.16 7.00 9.67
CA ARG A 64 10.25 7.48 8.29
C ARG A 64 9.43 6.62 7.32
N HIS A 65 9.46 5.30 7.49
CA HIS A 65 8.67 4.38 6.68
C HIS A 65 7.17 4.60 6.90
N TRP A 66 6.73 4.78 8.16
CA TRP A 66 5.35 5.09 8.50
C TRP A 66 4.86 6.39 7.86
N LEU A 67 5.61 7.48 7.96
CA LEU A 67 5.24 8.74 7.30
C LEU A 67 5.19 8.59 5.78
N ARG A 68 6.20 7.92 5.19
CA ARG A 68 6.23 7.67 3.74
C ARG A 68 5.08 6.77 3.28
N SER A 69 4.62 5.83 4.11
CA SER A 69 3.50 4.93 3.79
C SER A 69 2.23 5.71 3.45
N ARG A 70 2.04 6.92 3.99
CA ARG A 70 0.85 7.75 3.73
C ARG A 70 0.75 8.17 2.27
N ALA A 71 1.88 8.39 1.60
CA ALA A 71 1.89 8.70 0.18
C ALA A 71 1.35 7.55 -0.70
N SER A 72 1.37 6.30 -0.20
CA SER A 72 0.91 5.14 -0.97
C SER A 72 -0.58 5.17 -1.31
N SER A 73 -1.40 5.85 -0.52
CA SER A 73 -2.84 6.04 -0.82
C SER A 73 -3.14 7.13 -1.85
N ILE A 74 -2.10 7.82 -2.36
CA ILE A 74 -2.23 8.96 -3.29
C ILE A 74 -1.43 8.71 -4.57
N ALA A 75 -0.17 8.29 -4.45
CA ALA A 75 0.77 8.20 -5.55
C ALA A 75 0.30 7.21 -6.63
N GLY A 76 0.21 7.66 -7.89
CA GLY A 76 -0.25 6.83 -9.02
C GLY A 76 -1.76 6.57 -9.02
N GLY A 77 -2.56 7.48 -8.46
CA GLY A 77 -4.01 7.40 -8.32
C GLY A 77 -4.43 7.19 -6.87
N THR A 78 -5.39 7.96 -6.38
CA THR A 78 -5.83 7.86 -4.99
C THR A 78 -6.62 6.58 -4.73
N ASN A 79 -6.71 6.16 -3.47
CA ASN A 79 -7.51 4.99 -3.10
C ASN A 79 -8.98 5.14 -3.52
N GLU A 80 -9.56 6.33 -3.39
CA GLU A 80 -10.94 6.64 -3.77
C GLU A 80 -11.14 6.43 -5.28
N VAL A 81 -10.20 6.91 -6.11
CA VAL A 81 -10.24 6.69 -7.56
C VAL A 81 -10.12 5.20 -7.89
N GLN A 82 -9.21 4.48 -7.23
CA GLN A 82 -9.06 3.03 -7.48
C GLN A 82 -10.31 2.24 -7.09
N ILE A 83 -10.92 2.55 -5.94
CA ILE A 83 -12.17 1.92 -5.49
C ILE A 83 -13.31 2.25 -6.46
N ASN A 84 -13.36 3.47 -7.00
CA ASN A 84 -14.35 3.84 -8.01
C ASN A 84 -14.15 3.06 -9.32
N ILE A 85 -12.92 2.91 -9.80
CA ILE A 85 -12.61 2.06 -10.97
C ILE A 85 -13.07 0.62 -10.71
N ILE A 86 -12.81 0.07 -9.52
CA ILE A 86 -13.26 -1.28 -9.14
C ILE A 86 -14.79 -1.36 -9.14
N ALA A 87 -15.47 -0.40 -8.52
CA ALA A 87 -16.93 -0.34 -8.50
C ALA A 87 -17.54 -0.36 -9.91
N LYS A 88 -17.02 0.46 -10.82
CA LYS A 88 -17.55 0.59 -12.18
C LYS A 88 -17.17 -0.57 -13.09
N ARG A 89 -15.90 -1.00 -13.03
CA ARG A 89 -15.34 -1.95 -14.01
C ARG A 89 -15.38 -3.41 -13.56
N VAL A 90 -15.42 -3.66 -12.25
CA VAL A 90 -15.48 -5.02 -11.69
C VAL A 90 -16.89 -5.34 -11.21
N LEU A 91 -17.56 -4.41 -10.53
CA LEU A 91 -18.91 -4.62 -10.00
C LEU A 91 -20.02 -4.15 -10.96
N GLY A 92 -19.67 -3.47 -12.07
CA GLY A 92 -20.64 -3.02 -13.06
C GLY A 92 -21.57 -1.91 -12.58
N LEU A 93 -21.17 -1.14 -11.56
CA LEU A 93 -21.99 -0.03 -11.06
C LEU A 93 -22.04 1.13 -12.06
N PRO A 94 -23.15 1.87 -12.13
CA PRO A 94 -23.31 3.02 -13.01
C PRO A 94 -22.37 4.19 -12.64
N ASP A 95 -22.23 5.14 -13.56
CA ASP A 95 -21.32 6.28 -13.43
C ASP A 95 -21.73 7.33 -12.39
#